data_AF-A0AAX3IDE6-F1
#
_entry.id   AF-A0AAX3IDE6-F1
#
_cell.length_a   1.000
_cell.length_b   1.000
_cell.length_c   1.000
_cell.angle_alpha   90.00
_cell.angle_beta   90.00
_cell.angle_gamma   90.00
#
_symmetry.space_group_name_H-M   'P 1'
#
loop_
_entity.id
_entity.type
_entity.pdbx_description
1 polymer ?
#
loop_
_entity_poly.entity_id
_entity_poly.type
_entity_poly.pdbx_seq_one_letter_code
_entity_poly.pdbx_strand_id
1 'polypeptide(L)'
;MDKEFSYNPQIPCIVLHNGQDVGALVAGRLYRFDSSLTAANLHTEAGFLVDNVLFQYGEPIGHLEGRRLIIDSRCEILELVEA
;
A
#
# COMPACT_ATOMS: atom_id res chain seq x y z
N MET A 1 -25.27 -6.66 4.39
CA MET A 1 -24.59 -5.37 4.51
C MET A 1 -23.11 -5.68 4.58
N ASP A 2 -22.41 -5.54 3.46
CA ASP A 2 -20.95 -5.64 3.47
C ASP A 2 -20.43 -4.53 4.38
N LYS A 3 -19.66 -4.90 5.40
CA LYS A 3 -18.96 -3.91 6.22
C LYS A 3 -18.09 -3.09 5.29
N GLU A 4 -18.31 -1.77 5.30
CA GLU A 4 -17.38 -0.84 4.68
C GLU A 4 -15.99 -1.12 5.24
N PHE A 5 -15.04 -1.43 4.34
CA PHE A 5 -13.69 -1.77 4.77
C PHE A 5 -13.05 -0.56 5.42
N SER A 6 -12.54 -0.74 6.62
CA SER A 6 -11.77 0.25 7.36
C SER A 6 -10.44 -0.37 7.73
N TYR A 7 -9.35 0.24 7.27
CA TYR A 7 -8.02 -0.26 7.58
C TYR A 7 -7.76 -0.19 9.09
N ASN A 8 -7.37 -1.33 9.67
CA ASN A 8 -6.91 -1.43 11.03
C ASN A 8 -5.41 -1.69 11.04
N PRO A 9 -4.56 -0.76 11.53
CA PRO A 9 -3.11 -0.96 11.61
C PRO A 9 -2.67 -2.20 12.40
N GLN A 10 -3.52 -2.73 13.28
CA GLN A 10 -3.26 -3.95 14.04
C GLN A 10 -3.47 -5.24 13.22
N ILE A 11 -4.13 -5.15 12.06
CA ILE A 11 -4.41 -6.27 11.16
C ILE A 11 -3.53 -6.09 9.91
N PRO A 12 -2.54 -6.98 9.69
CA PRO A 12 -1.77 -6.98 8.46
C PRO A 12 -2.66 -7.21 7.23
N CYS A 13 -2.36 -6.50 6.15
CA CYS A 13 -2.97 -6.77 4.86
C CYS A 13 -1.91 -7.19 3.85
N ILE A 14 -2.22 -8.17 3.00
CA ILE A 14 -1.51 -8.42 1.76
C ILE A 14 -1.92 -7.35 0.75
N VAL A 15 -0.94 -6.89 -0.03
CA VAL A 15 -1.12 -5.89 -1.08
C VAL A 15 -1.01 -6.59 -2.42
N LEU A 16 -2.08 -6.50 -3.21
CA LEU A 16 -2.20 -7.10 -4.52
C LEU A 16 -2.10 -6.05 -5.62
N HIS A 17 -1.49 -6.41 -6.74
CA HIS A 17 -1.60 -5.69 -8.00
C HIS A 17 -2.12 -6.67 -9.05
N ASN A 18 -3.30 -6.42 -9.60
CA ASN A 18 -3.97 -7.31 -10.56
C ASN A 18 -4.04 -8.78 -10.07
N GLY A 19 -4.32 -8.98 -8.77
CA GLY A 19 -4.43 -10.30 -8.15
C GLY A 19 -3.10 -10.99 -7.82
N GLN A 20 -1.95 -10.33 -8.01
CA GLN A 20 -0.64 -10.85 -7.62
C GLN A 20 -0.13 -10.17 -6.35
N ASP A 21 0.40 -10.96 -5.41
CA ASP A 21 1.04 -10.47 -4.19
C ASP A 21 2.27 -9.63 -4.52
N VAL A 22 2.18 -8.32 -4.27
CA VAL A 22 3.28 -7.37 -4.52
C VAL A 22 3.80 -6.72 -3.24
N GLY A 23 3.13 -6.93 -2.10
CA GLY A 23 3.55 -6.32 -0.85
C GLY A 23 2.70 -6.66 0.35
N ALA A 24 2.95 -5.96 1.45
CA ALA A 24 2.17 -6.03 2.68
C ALA A 24 2.04 -4.64 3.32
N LEU A 25 0.88 -4.34 3.90
CA LEU A 25 0.64 -3.15 4.71
C LEU A 25 0.52 -3.57 6.18
N VAL A 26 1.54 -3.23 6.98
CA VAL A 26 1.69 -3.71 8.36
C VAL A 26 1.93 -2.52 9.28
N ALA A 27 1.07 -2.32 10.29
CA ALA A 27 1.19 -1.20 11.24
C ALA A 27 1.35 0.17 10.55
N GLY A 28 0.57 0.41 9.49
CA GLY A 28 0.63 1.61 8.67
C GLY A 28 1.82 1.70 7.73
N ARG A 29 2.67 0.67 7.60
CA ARG A 29 3.84 0.67 6.72
C ARG A 29 3.62 -0.23 5.51
N LEU A 30 3.77 0.34 4.32
CA LEU A 30 3.72 -0.38 3.06
C LEU A 30 5.11 -0.94 2.75
N TYR A 31 5.21 -2.26 2.67
CA TYR A 31 6.37 -2.99 2.20
C TYR A 31 6.08 -3.57 0.82
N ARG A 32 6.93 -3.30 -0.18
CA ARG A 32 6.80 -3.88 -1.52
C ARG A 32 7.86 -4.95 -1.77
N PHE A 33 7.46 -6.03 -2.42
CA PHE A 33 8.31 -7.18 -2.77
C PHE A 33 8.62 -7.23 -4.27
N ASP A 34 7.86 -6.51 -5.10
CA ASP A 34 8.00 -6.56 -6.54
C ASP A 34 9.25 -5.82 -7.03
N SER A 35 10.09 -6.56 -7.75
CA SER A 35 11.45 -6.15 -8.08
C SER A 35 11.56 -5.12 -9.20
N SER A 36 10.47 -4.82 -9.91
CA SER A 36 10.42 -3.80 -10.97
C SER A 36 10.67 -2.39 -10.44
N LEU A 37 10.41 -2.15 -9.15
CA LEU A 37 10.69 -0.89 -8.47
C LEU A 37 12.02 -0.90 -7.71
N THR A 38 12.52 -2.07 -7.32
CA THR A 38 13.79 -2.21 -6.59
C THR A 38 15.02 -2.30 -7.49
N ALA A 39 14.86 -2.59 -8.78
CA ALA A 39 15.98 -2.78 -9.71
C ALA A 39 16.64 -1.45 -10.14
N ALA A 40 15.95 -0.31 -10.02
CA ALA A 40 16.50 1.02 -10.32
C ALA A 40 16.87 1.81 -9.05
N ASN A 41 16.22 1.54 -7.91
CA ASN A 41 16.44 2.26 -6.66
C ASN A 41 16.82 1.29 -5.55
N LEU A 42 18.07 1.39 -5.11
CA LEU A 42 18.72 0.61 -4.05
C LEU A 42 18.16 0.85 -2.63
N HIS A 43 16.92 1.33 -2.53
CA HIS A 43 16.28 1.61 -1.26
C HIS A 43 15.05 0.73 -1.12
N THR A 44 15.01 0.03 -0.01
CA THR A 44 13.85 -0.68 0.52
C THR A 44 12.81 0.38 0.90
N GLU A 45 12.10 0.95 -0.08
CA GLU A 45 11.31 2.17 0.12
C GLU A 45 9.97 1.84 0.78
N ALA A 46 9.97 1.80 2.11
CA ALA A 46 8.73 1.69 2.87
C ALA A 46 7.88 2.96 2.70
N GLY A 47 6.61 2.79 2.36
CA GLY A 47 5.61 3.86 2.42
C GLY A 47 4.96 3.92 3.80
N PHE A 48 4.46 5.09 4.22
CA PHE A 48 3.76 5.26 5.48
C PHE A 48 2.35 5.77 5.24
N LEU A 49 1.34 5.03 5.69
CA LEU A 49 -0.06 5.41 5.63
C LEU A 49 -0.44 6.13 6.94
N VAL A 50 -0.75 7.42 6.83
CA VAL A 50 -1.19 8.28 7.93
C VAL A 50 -2.51 8.93 7.53
N ASP A 51 -3.56 8.73 8.33
CA ASP A 51 -4.91 9.27 8.06
C ASP A 51 -5.38 9.03 6.61
N ASN A 52 -5.19 7.80 6.12
CA ASN A 52 -5.48 7.36 4.74
C ASN A 52 -4.64 8.02 3.64
N VAL A 53 -3.62 8.81 3.96
CA VAL A 53 -2.68 9.37 2.97
C VAL A 53 -1.38 8.57 3.03
N LEU A 54 -0.90 8.14 1.87
CA LEU A 54 0.36 7.40 1.74
C LEU A 54 1.49 8.37 1.44
N PHE A 55 2.51 8.34 2.31
CA PHE A 55 3.71 9.15 2.18
C PHE A 55 4.91 8.29 1.82
N GLN A 56 5.80 8.86 1.01
CA GLN A 56 7.11 8.31 0.73
C GLN A 56 8.13 9.44 0.82
N TYR A 57 9.16 9.28 1.65
CA TYR A 57 10.17 10.33 1.92
C TYR A 57 9.59 11.69 2.35
N GLY A 58 8.43 11.70 3.01
CA GLY A 58 7.74 12.92 3.45
C GLY A 58 6.80 13.53 2.41
N GLU A 59 6.81 13.05 1.18
CA GLU A 59 5.92 13.52 0.12
C GLU A 59 4.66 12.63 0.02
N PRO A 60 3.46 13.20 -0.14
CA PRO A 60 2.25 12.43 -0.40
C PRO A 60 2.32 11.84 -1.82
N ILE A 61 2.19 10.51 -1.92
CA ILE A 61 2.29 9.78 -3.20
C ILE A 61 1.01 9.05 -3.57
N GLY A 62 0.05 8.98 -2.65
CA GLY A 62 -1.15 8.17 -2.79
C GLY A 62 -2.09 8.27 -1.60
N HIS A 63 -3.18 7.50 -1.63
CA HIS A 63 -4.19 7.47 -0.58
C HIS A 63 -4.97 6.15 -0.56
N LEU A 64 -5.65 5.88 0.55
CA LEU A 64 -6.48 4.70 0.76
C LEU A 64 -7.96 5.03 0.56
N GLU A 65 -8.62 4.29 -0.33
CA GLU A 65 -10.07 4.32 -0.56
C GLU A 65 -10.70 2.94 -0.37
N GLY A 66 -11.28 2.68 0.80
CA GLY A 66 -11.76 1.35 1.15
C GLY A 66 -10.61 0.35 1.07
N ARG A 67 -10.75 -0.71 0.26
CA ARG A 67 -9.70 -1.73 0.05
C ARG A 67 -8.65 -1.33 -0.98
N ARG A 68 -8.75 -0.15 -1.59
CA ARG A 68 -7.87 0.25 -2.69
C ARG A 68 -6.85 1.25 -2.20
N LEU A 69 -5.57 0.91 -2.35
CA LEU A 69 -4.47 1.83 -2.15
C LEU A 69 -4.11 2.42 -3.52
N ILE A 70 -4.41 3.69 -3.71
CA ILE A 70 -4.20 4.43 -4.95
C ILE A 70 -2.84 5.14 -4.85
N ILE A 71 -1.92 4.85 -5.76
CA ILE A 71 -0.61 5.48 -5.88
C ILE A 71 -0.67 6.52 -7.00
N ASP A 72 -1.12 7.73 -6.66
CA ASP A 72 -1.38 8.84 -7.60
C ASP A 72 -0.16 9.17 -8.46
N SER A 73 1.03 9.14 -7.87
CA SER A 73 2.30 9.44 -8.54
C SER A 73 2.60 8.55 -9.75
N ARG A 74 1.95 7.38 -9.87
CA ARG A 74 2.20 6.38 -10.91
C ARG A 74 0.95 5.87 -11.59
N CYS A 75 -0.22 6.46 -11.32
CA CYS A 75 -1.51 5.97 -11.78
C CYS A 75 -1.70 4.46 -11.50
N GLU A 76 -1.24 4.01 -10.33
CA GLU A 76 -1.26 2.60 -9.93
C GLU A 76 -2.34 2.39 -8.85
N ILE A 77 -3.07 1.28 -8.95
CA ILE A 77 -4.09 0.90 -7.97
C ILE A 77 -3.71 -0.48 -7.42
N LEU A 78 -3.61 -0.56 -6.10
CA LEU A 78 -3.32 -1.76 -5.36
C LEU A 78 -4.53 -2.14 -4.50
N GLU A 79 -4.72 -3.43 -4.25
CA GLU A 79 -5.80 -3.95 -3.42
C GLU A 79 -5.26 -4.49 -2.09
N LEU A 80 -5.99 -4.24 -1.01
CA LEU A 80 -5.69 -4.70 0.33
C LEU A 80 -6.60 -5.87 0.69
N VAL A 81 -5.97 -6.99 1.06
CA VAL A 81 -6.63 -8.20 1.54
C VAL A 81 -6.16 -8.49 2.94
N GLU A 82 -7.07 -8.57 3.91
CA GLU A 82 -6.75 -9.00 5.28
C GLU A 82 -6.14 -10.41 5.25
N ALA A 83 -5.00 -10.58 5.92
CA ALA A 83 -4.28 -11.86 5.99
C ALA A 83 -4.87 -12.83 7.02
#